data_AF-A0A7S9QAV9-F1
#
_entry.id   AF-A0A7S9QAV9-F1
#
_cell.length_a   1.000
_cell.length_b   1.000
_cell.length_c   1.000
_cell.angle_alpha   90.00
_cell.angle_beta   90.00
_cell.angle_gamma   90.00
#
_symmetry.space_group_name_H-M   'P 1'
#
loop_
_entity.id
_entity.type
_entity.pdbx_description
1 polymer ?
#
loop_
_entity_poly.entity_id
_entity_poly.type
_entity_poly.pdbx_seq_one_letter_code
_entity_poly.pdbx_strand_id
1 'polypeptide(L)'
;MDFRLVSASLRELDRLIHEQGFREDLYYRINGMRVVIAPLRERQDIPELIKKLLQQLSPNEPKQLSSEARRRSALLCCSADCC
;
A
#
# COMPACT_ATOMS: atom_id res chain seq x y z
N MET A 1 -10.86 -4.43 -30.26
CA MET A 1 -10.85 -5.10 -28.94
C MET A 1 -10.31 -4.11 -27.96
N ASP A 2 -11.14 -3.62 -27.05
CA ASP A 2 -10.77 -2.59 -26.09
C ASP A 2 -10.58 -3.22 -24.72
N PHE A 3 -9.40 -3.04 -24.15
CA PHE A 3 -9.06 -3.52 -22.81
C PHE A 3 -8.32 -2.44 -22.03
N ARG A 4 -8.40 -2.52 -20.71
CA ARG A 4 -7.62 -1.70 -19.78
C ARG A 4 -6.62 -2.62 -19.08
N LEU A 5 -5.35 -2.24 -19.08
CA LEU A 5 -4.28 -2.98 -18.43
C LEU A 5 -3.92 -2.32 -17.10
N VAL A 6 -3.93 -3.10 -16.03
CA VAL A 6 -3.39 -2.70 -14.72
C VAL A 6 -2.30 -3.72 -14.38
N SER A 7 -1.12 -3.24 -14.01
CA SER A 7 0.01 -4.07 -13.60
C SER A 7 0.55 -3.60 -12.25
N ALA A 8 1.13 -4.51 -11.48
CA ALA A 8 1.74 -4.22 -10.19
C ALA A 8 3.05 -4.99 -10.06
N SER A 9 4.08 -4.33 -9.51
CA SER A 9 5.38 -4.93 -9.23
C SER A 9 5.84 -4.55 -7.83
N LEU A 10 6.41 -5.52 -7.10
CA LEU A 10 7.11 -5.28 -5.84
C LEU A 10 8.57 -4.85 -6.06
N ARG A 11 9.12 -5.13 -7.25
CA ARG A 11 10.50 -4.79 -7.63
C ARG A 11 10.51 -3.48 -8.40
N GLU A 12 11.57 -2.70 -8.22
CA GLU A 12 11.82 -1.50 -9.02
C GLU A 12 12.12 -1.89 -10.47
N LEU A 13 11.19 -1.60 -11.38
CA LEU A 13 11.28 -2.01 -12.78
C LEU A 13 12.44 -1.30 -13.51
N ASP A 14 12.71 -0.03 -13.17
CA ASP A 14 13.83 0.74 -13.71
C ASP A 14 15.15 -0.01 -13.50
N ARG A 15 15.36 -0.55 -12.29
CA ARG A 15 16.53 -1.35 -11.95
C ARG A 15 16.59 -2.65 -12.75
N LEU A 16 15.46 -3.35 -12.90
CA LEU A 16 15.40 -4.60 -13.66
C LEU A 16 15.66 -4.41 -15.15
N ILE A 17 15.34 -3.25 -15.72
CA ILE A 17 15.70 -2.91 -17.11
C ILE A 17 17.21 -2.80 -17.24
N HIS A 18 17.87 -2.09 -16.33
CA HIS A 18 19.34 -1.98 -16.31
C HIS A 18 20.03 -3.34 -16.15
N GLU A 19 19.44 -4.25 -15.36
CA GLU A 19 19.95 -5.61 -15.14
C GLU A 19 19.56 -6.60 -16.27
N GLN A 20 18.94 -6.14 -17.37
CA GLN A 20 18.38 -6.96 -18.46
C GLN A 20 17.33 -8.01 -18.01
N GLY A 21 16.80 -7.86 -16.80
CA GLY A 21 15.76 -8.72 -16.23
C GLY A 21 14.34 -8.30 -16.60
N PHE A 22 14.17 -7.15 -17.26
CA PHE A 22 12.87 -6.68 -17.72
C PHE A 22 12.96 -6.00 -19.10
N ARG A 23 11.90 -6.19 -19.89
CA ARG A 23 11.78 -5.66 -21.24
C ARG A 23 11.47 -4.16 -21.21
N GLU A 24 12.40 -3.37 -21.71
CA GLU A 24 12.29 -1.91 -21.80
C GLU A 24 11.09 -1.46 -22.64
N ASP A 25 10.83 -2.12 -23.77
CA ASP A 25 9.71 -1.81 -24.65
C ASP A 25 8.35 -2.03 -23.99
N LEU A 26 8.23 -3.07 -23.16
CA LEU A 26 7.03 -3.30 -22.36
C LEU A 26 6.88 -2.24 -21.27
N TYR A 27 7.98 -1.87 -20.59
CA TYR A 27 7.97 -0.86 -19.53
C TYR A 27 7.37 0.46 -20.00
N TYR A 28 7.86 1.01 -21.11
CA TYR A 28 7.35 2.28 -21.61
C TYR A 28 5.86 2.23 -22.03
N ARG A 29 5.34 1.05 -22.42
CA ARG A 29 3.92 0.90 -22.78
C ARG A 29 3.01 0.83 -21.56
N ILE A 30 3.48 0.24 -20.45
CA ILE A 30 2.68 0.06 -19.23
C ILE A 30 2.89 1.18 -18.21
N ASN A 31 4.01 1.90 -18.28
CA ASN A 31 4.37 2.98 -17.36
C ASN A 31 3.76 4.34 -17.75
N GLY A 32 2.59 4.35 -18.37
CA GLY A 32 1.88 5.60 -18.71
C GLY A 32 1.37 6.35 -17.47
N MET A 33 0.88 5.62 -16.47
CA MET A 33 0.52 6.15 -15.15
C MET A 33 1.05 5.22 -14.06
N ARG A 34 1.95 5.72 -13.22
CA ARG A 34 2.51 4.99 -12.07
C ARG A 34 1.88 5.49 -10.78
N VAL A 35 1.29 4.57 -10.01
CA VAL A 35 0.82 4.85 -8.65
C VAL A 35 1.78 4.19 -7.68
N VAL A 36 2.48 5.00 -6.87
CA VAL A 36 3.33 4.50 -5.80
C VAL A 36 2.48 4.33 -4.55
N ILE A 37 2.44 3.10 -4.03
CA ILE A 37 1.75 2.79 -2.78
C ILE A 37 2.79 2.86 -1.67
N ALA A 38 2.64 3.84 -0.76
CA ALA A 38 3.50 3.96 0.40
C ALA A 38 3.40 2.69 1.28
N PRO A 39 4.52 2.21 1.84
CA PRO A 39 4.51 1.09 2.77
C PRO A 39 3.73 1.48 4.04
N LEU A 40 3.19 0.48 4.75
CA LEU A 40 2.31 0.72 5.89
C LEU A 40 2.90 1.62 6.98
N ARG A 41 4.22 1.57 7.18
CA ARG A 41 4.98 2.39 8.16
C ARG A 41 5.09 3.88 7.81
N GLU A 42 4.85 4.26 6.56
CA GLU A 42 4.95 5.64 6.06
C GLU A 42 3.56 6.23 5.79
N ARG A 43 2.50 5.44 6.01
CA ARG A 43 1.12 5.84 5.80
C ARG A 43 0.57 6.57 7.03
N GLN A 44 -0.06 7.72 6.83
CA GLN A 44 -0.73 8.47 7.89
C GLN A 44 -2.19 8.02 8.12
N ASP A 45 -2.78 7.28 7.16
CA ASP A 45 -4.18 6.84 7.19
C ASP A 45 -4.41 5.53 7.98
N ILE A 46 -3.44 5.08 8.78
CA ILE A 46 -3.51 3.84 9.56
C ILE A 46 -4.74 3.78 10.49
N PRO A 47 -5.11 4.84 11.25
CA PRO A 47 -6.27 4.77 12.13
C PRO A 47 -7.58 4.52 11.38
N GLU A 48 -7.76 5.16 10.23
CA GLU A 48 -8.94 4.99 9.39
C GLU A 48 -8.95 3.62 8.70
N LEU A 49 -7.78 3.14 8.26
CA LEU A 49 -7.62 1.79 7.71
C LEU A 49 -8.03 0.72 8.73
N ILE A 50 -7.58 0.83 9.99
CA ILE A 50 -7.94 -0.08 11.08
C ILE A 50 -9.45 -0.07 11.32
N LYS A 51 -10.05 1.12 11.37
CA LYS A 51 -11.51 1.27 11.57
C LYS A 51 -12.29 0.55 10.46
N LYS A 52 -11.91 0.76 9.20
CA LYS A 52 -12.54 0.09 8.04
C LYS A 52 -12.35 -1.43 8.10
N LEU A 53 -11.15 -1.90 8.45
CA LEU A 53 -10.87 -3.34 8.58
C LEU A 53 -11.73 -3.99 9.68
N LEU A 54 -11.88 -3.34 10.84
CA LEU A 54 -12.72 -3.86 11.93
C LEU A 54 -14.19 -3.94 11.52
N GLN A 55 -14.69 -2.93 10.78
CA GLN A 55 -16.04 -2.94 10.23
C GLN A 55 -16.24 -4.06 9.21
N GLN A 56 -15.26 -4.31 8.33
CA GLN A 56 -15.35 -5.38 7.34
C GLN A 56 -15.28 -6.78 7.98
N LEU A 57 -14.43 -6.96 8.98
CA LEU A 57 -14.24 -8.26 9.65
C LEU A 57 -15.37 -8.61 10.63
N SER A 58 -16.08 -7.62 11.16
CA SER A 58 -17.18 -7.84 12.10
C SER A 58 -18.28 -6.80 11.89
N PRO A 59 -19.05 -6.93 10.79
CA PRO A 59 -20.08 -5.97 10.43
C PRO A 59 -21.24 -5.93 11.44
N ASN A 60 -21.50 -7.06 12.11
CA ASN A 60 -22.61 -7.21 13.07
C ASN A 60 -22.17 -7.09 14.54
N GLU A 61 -20.86 -6.99 14.79
CA GLU A 61 -20.31 -6.92 16.15
C GLU A 61 -19.14 -5.92 16.17
N PRO A 62 -19.29 -4.74 16.78
CA PRO A 62 -18.23 -3.74 16.79
C PRO A 62 -17.04 -4.22 17.61
N LYS A 63 -16.02 -4.76 16.93
CA LYS A 63 -14.76 -5.16 17.55
C LYS A 63 -13.87 -3.96 17.82
N GLN A 64 -13.21 -3.99 18.97
CA GLN A 64 -12.24 -2.98 19.37
C GLN A 64 -10.85 -3.59 19.40
N LEU A 65 -9.84 -2.77 19.07
CA LEU A 65 -8.46 -3.16 19.29
C LEU A 65 -8.20 -3.36 20.79
N SER A 66 -7.44 -4.40 21.10
CA SER A 66 -6.86 -4.53 22.45
C SER A 66 -5.95 -3.34 22.76
N SER A 67 -5.75 -3.07 24.05
CA SER A 67 -4.86 -1.99 24.51
C SER A 67 -3.44 -2.11 23.95
N GLU A 68 -2.94 -3.33 23.77
CA GLU A 68 -1.64 -3.58 23.15
C GLU A 68 -1.63 -3.27 21.65
N ALA A 69 -2.64 -3.74 20.90
CA ALA A 69 -2.72 -3.48 19.47
C ALA A 69 -2.83 -1.98 19.16
N ARG A 70 -3.58 -1.23 19.98
CA ARG A 70 -3.71 0.23 19.87
C ARG A 70 -2.41 0.97 20.16
N ARG A 71 -1.59 0.50 21.11
CA ARG A 71 -0.24 1.05 21.35
C ARG A 71 0.70 0.78 20.18
N ARG A 72 0.70 -0.45 19.64
CA ARG A 72 1.56 -0.82 18.50
C ARG A 72 1.18 -0.07 17.22
N SER A 73 -0.10 0.20 16.99
CA SER A 73 -0.52 1.04 15.86
C SER A 73 -0.07 2.50 16.02
N ALA A 74 -0.06 3.04 17.24
CA ALA A 74 0.44 4.38 17.51
C ALA A 74 1.96 4.51 17.24
N LEU A 75 2.74 3.45 17.47
CA LEU A 75 4.17 3.42 17.12
C LEU A 75 4.41 3.53 15.61
N LEU A 76 3.49 3.02 14.77
CA LEU A 76 3.57 3.15 13.31
C LEU A 76 3.20 4.57 12.83
N CYS A 77 2.49 5.36 13.64
CA CYS A 77 2.07 6.72 13.32
C CYS A 77 3.08 7.78 13.80
N CYS A 78 4.01 7.43 14.70
CA CYS A 78 4.94 8.35 15.35
C CYS A 78 6.17 8.70 14.48
N SER A 79 6.36 8.05 13.33
CA SER A 79 7.55 8.23 12.48
C SER A 79 7.43 9.29 11.38
N ALA A 80 6.26 9.91 11.16
CA ALA A 80 6.08 10.86 10.05
C ALA A 80 4.98 11.91 10.32
N ASP A 81 5.19 12.79 11.30
CA ASP A 81 4.32 13.94 11.61
C ASP A 81 2.98 13.61 12.29
N CYS A 82 3.03 13.38 13.61
CA CYS A 82 1.84 13.47 14.46
C CYS A 82 2.15 14.40 15.64
N CYS A 83 1.76 15.67 15.48
CA CYS A 83 1.44 16.59 16.58
C CYS A 83 0.12 16.18 17.22
#